data_AF-A0A1V8U084-F1
#
_entry.id   AF-A0A1V8U084-F1
#
_cell.length_a   1.000
_cell.length_b   1.000
_cell.length_c   1.000
_cell.angle_alpha   90.00
_cell.angle_beta   90.00
_cell.angle_gamma   90.00
#
_symmetry.space_group_name_H-M   'P 1'
#
loop_
_entity.id
_entity.type
_entity.pdbx_description
1 polymer ?
#
loop_
_entity_poly.entity_id
_entity_poly.type
_entity_poly.pdbx_seq_one_letter_code
_entity_poly.pdbx_strand_id
1 'polypeptide(L)'
;MAALVRVSGNPNSNFLVGYPGISATLPRIEGRVEIRPGSGTTQPVNISVVTVCLQRRESIHPAADSLVRAHVSSSRKEITDIVGKEMLLYRSPSGRDSEAIMLMDLPFVIFIPYGARRRGDRETGAASKSAAG
;
A
#
# COMPACT_ATOMS: atom_id res chain seq x y z
N MET A 1 -3.90 7.07 23.89
CA MET A 1 -5.28 7.15 23.34
C MET A 1 -5.18 6.85 21.86
N ALA A 2 -5.84 5.80 21.37
CA ALA A 2 -5.64 5.31 20.00
C ALA A 2 -6.78 5.76 19.08
N ALA A 3 -6.42 6.25 17.90
CA ALA A 3 -7.38 6.54 16.84
C ALA A 3 -7.92 5.25 16.24
N LEU A 4 -9.21 5.21 15.90
CA LEU A 4 -9.77 4.21 15.02
C LEU A 4 -9.51 4.64 13.57
N VAL A 5 -8.68 3.87 12.86
CA VAL A 5 -8.35 4.11 11.45
C VAL A 5 -8.96 3.00 10.61
N ARG A 6 -9.74 3.38 9.59
CA ARG A 6 -10.38 2.44 8.67
C ARG A 6 -10.12 2.85 7.24
N VAL A 7 -9.86 1.86 6.39
CA VAL A 7 -9.84 2.03 4.93
C VAL A 7 -11.18 1.55 4.40
N SER A 8 -11.92 2.42 3.73
CA SER A 8 -13.23 2.13 3.14
C SER A 8 -13.24 2.43 1.65
N GLY A 9 -14.00 1.64 0.89
CA GLY A 9 -14.24 1.88 -0.53
C GLY A 9 -15.38 2.88 -0.70
N ASN A 10 -15.57 3.38 -1.91
CA ASN A 10 -16.76 4.17 -2.22
C ASN A 10 -18.04 3.32 -2.00
N PRO A 11 -19.16 3.92 -1.57
CA PRO A 11 -20.42 3.21 -1.42
C PRO A 11 -20.78 2.41 -2.68
N ASN A 12 -21.16 1.14 -2.49
CA ASN A 12 -21.56 0.22 -3.56
C ASN A 12 -20.48 0.01 -4.65
N SER A 13 -19.21 0.27 -4.34
CA SER A 13 -18.11 0.20 -5.29
C SER A 13 -16.99 -0.70 -4.76
N ASN A 14 -16.30 -1.38 -5.67
CA ASN A 14 -15.08 -2.10 -5.34
C ASN A 14 -13.93 -1.10 -5.14
N PHE A 15 -12.96 -1.48 -4.30
CA PHE A 15 -11.70 -0.74 -4.19
C PHE A 15 -10.93 -0.73 -5.52
N LEU A 16 -10.88 -1.86 -6.21
CA LEU A 16 -10.23 -1.99 -7.51
C LEU A 16 -11.14 -1.42 -8.60
N VAL A 17 -10.64 -0.42 -9.32
CA VAL A 17 -11.27 0.16 -10.50
C VAL A 17 -10.38 -0.12 -11.70
N GLY A 18 -10.96 -0.58 -12.82
CA GLY A 18 -10.23 -1.01 -14.02
C GLY A 18 -9.77 -2.47 -13.95
N TYR A 19 -9.08 -2.94 -14.99
CA TYR A 19 -8.61 -4.32 -15.12
C TYR A 19 -7.08 -4.38 -15.06
N PRO A 20 -6.50 -4.97 -13.99
CA PRO A 20 -5.07 -5.24 -13.93
C PRO A 20 -4.60 -6.02 -15.17
N GLY A 21 -3.55 -5.53 -15.84
CA GLY A 21 -3.03 -6.12 -17.07
C GLY A 21 -3.55 -5.51 -18.37
N ILE A 22 -4.58 -4.66 -18.33
CA ILE A 22 -5.05 -3.92 -19.51
C ILE A 22 -4.74 -2.44 -19.31
N SER A 23 -3.70 -1.94 -19.99
CA SER A 23 -3.23 -0.55 -19.85
C SER A 23 -4.29 0.50 -20.18
N ALA A 24 -5.17 0.22 -21.14
CA ALA A 24 -6.26 1.11 -21.51
C ALA A 24 -7.27 1.38 -20.36
N THR A 25 -7.28 0.55 -19.31
CA THR A 25 -8.28 0.63 -18.22
C THR A 25 -7.79 1.37 -16.98
N LEU A 26 -6.53 1.78 -16.91
CA LEU A 26 -5.94 2.53 -15.78
C LEU A 26 -6.33 1.92 -14.41
N PRO A 27 -5.94 0.65 -14.13
CA PRO A 27 -6.28 -0.04 -12.92
C PRO A 27 -5.66 0.67 -11.73
N ARG A 28 -6.51 0.94 -10.75
CA ARG A 28 -6.18 1.72 -9.57
C ARG A 28 -7.05 1.28 -8.41
N ILE A 29 -6.56 1.57 -7.22
CA ILE A 29 -7.27 1.35 -5.98
C ILE A 29 -7.80 2.70 -5.52
N GLU A 30 -9.11 2.83 -5.46
CA GLU A 30 -9.79 4.03 -4.97
C GLU A 30 -10.44 3.74 -3.63
N GLY A 31 -10.38 4.72 -2.73
CA GLY A 31 -11.03 4.61 -1.44
C GLY A 31 -10.84 5.85 -0.59
N ARG A 32 -11.15 5.70 0.69
CA ARG A 32 -11.05 6.72 1.72
C ARG A 32 -10.39 6.15 2.96
N VAL A 33 -9.52 6.94 3.58
CA VAL A 33 -9.03 6.71 4.93
C VAL A 33 -9.92 7.50 5.88
N GLU A 34 -10.64 6.78 6.71
CA GLU A 34 -11.51 7.33 7.75
C GLU A 34 -10.78 7.25 9.10
N ILE A 35 -10.63 8.39 9.75
CA ILE A 35 -10.02 8.50 11.08
C ILE A 35 -11.08 9.01 12.03
N ARG A 36 -11.26 8.27 13.13
CA ARG A 36 -12.24 8.54 14.18
C ARG A 36 -11.57 8.38 15.55
N PRO A 37 -12.08 9.02 16.61
CA PRO A 37 -11.70 8.70 17.98
C PRO A 37 -12.05 7.23 18.27
N GLY A 38 -11.31 6.60 19.18
CA GLY A 38 -11.60 5.23 19.62
C GLY A 38 -13.02 5.10 20.19
N SER A 39 -13.58 3.89 20.19
CA SER A 39 -14.92 3.66 20.75
C SER A 39 -15.06 4.19 22.18
N GLY A 40 -16.16 4.89 22.46
CA GLY A 40 -16.43 5.49 23.77
C GLY A 40 -15.64 6.75 24.09
N THR A 41 -14.87 7.29 23.13
CA THR A 41 -14.09 8.51 23.29
C THR A 41 -14.76 9.70 22.60
N THR A 42 -14.87 10.83 23.31
CA THR A 42 -15.36 12.11 22.75
C THR A 42 -14.26 13.15 22.52
N GLN A 43 -13.00 12.81 22.82
CA GLN A 43 -11.87 13.72 22.61
C GLN A 43 -11.34 13.64 21.16
N PRO A 44 -10.87 14.78 20.60
CA PRO A 44 -10.20 14.80 19.31
C PRO A 44 -8.93 13.94 19.29
N VAL A 45 -8.58 13.44 18.11
CA VAL A 45 -7.31 12.75 17.84
C VAL A 45 -6.31 13.76 17.31
N ASN A 46 -5.11 13.80 17.90
CA ASN A 46 -4.02 14.62 17.36
C ASN A 46 -3.35 13.90 16.19
N ILE A 47 -3.39 14.49 15.00
CA ILE A 47 -2.85 13.91 13.77
C ILE A 47 -1.77 14.82 13.20
N SER A 48 -0.60 14.26 12.91
CA SER A 48 0.52 14.97 12.29
C SER A 48 0.69 14.59 10.81
N VAL A 49 0.59 13.30 10.49
CA VAL A 49 0.78 12.76 9.14
C VAL A 49 -0.17 11.59 8.92
N VAL A 50 -0.72 11.50 7.71
CA VAL A 50 -1.44 10.32 7.23
C VAL A 50 -0.85 9.90 5.89
N THR A 51 -0.34 8.68 5.83
CA THR A 51 0.10 8.03 4.60
C THR A 51 -0.73 6.79 4.32
N VAL A 52 -0.81 6.40 3.05
CA VAL A 52 -1.40 5.15 2.61
C VAL A 52 -0.45 4.45 1.64
N CYS A 53 -0.32 3.12 1.75
CA CYS A 53 0.46 2.31 0.84
C CYS A 53 -0.31 1.09 0.36
N LEU A 54 0.10 0.58 -0.80
CA LEU A 54 -0.31 -0.72 -1.28
C LEU A 54 0.77 -1.74 -0.92
N GLN A 55 0.38 -2.85 -0.30
CA GLN A 55 1.29 -3.94 0.04
C GLN A 55 0.89 -5.23 -0.69
N ARG A 56 1.88 -5.93 -1.23
CA ARG A 56 1.72 -7.28 -1.79
C ARG A 56 2.21 -8.27 -0.76
N ARG A 57 1.32 -9.16 -0.30
CA ARG A 57 1.64 -10.26 0.61
C ARG A 57 1.66 -11.57 -0.16
N GLU A 58 2.79 -12.26 -0.10
CA GLU A 58 2.98 -13.61 -0.60
C GLU A 58 3.12 -14.57 0.60
N SER A 59 2.34 -15.65 0.61
CA SER A 59 2.38 -16.65 1.68
C SER A 59 2.62 -18.04 1.11
N ILE A 60 3.63 -18.73 1.63
CA ILE A 60 3.87 -20.13 1.29
C ILE A 60 3.10 -21.00 2.29
N HIS A 61 2.21 -21.85 1.76
CA HIS A 61 1.48 -22.80 2.59
C HIS A 61 2.43 -23.89 3.10
N PRO A 62 2.40 -24.24 4.40
CA PRO A 62 3.32 -25.23 4.97
C PRO A 62 3.24 -26.60 4.28
N ALA A 63 2.05 -27.01 3.84
CA ALA A 63 1.85 -28.28 3.12
C ALA A 63 2.49 -28.33 1.71
N ALA A 64 2.82 -27.17 1.10
CA ALA A 64 3.50 -27.12 -0.19
C ALA A 64 5.00 -27.44 -0.08
N ASP A 65 5.56 -27.35 1.13
CA ASP A 65 6.97 -27.66 1.44
C ASP A 65 7.16 -29.14 1.83
N SER A 66 6.06 -29.86 2.09
CA SER A 66 6.05 -31.22 2.64
C SER A 66 6.55 -32.31 1.69
N LEU A 67 6.61 -32.04 0.38
CA LEU A 67 7.18 -32.98 -0.59
C LEU A 67 8.70 -32.93 -0.65
N VAL A 68 9.36 -31.93 -0.03
CA VAL A 68 10.80 -31.71 -0.25
C VAL A 68 11.67 -31.96 0.99
N ARG A 69 11.23 -31.78 2.25
CA ARG A 69 12.11 -32.08 3.42
C ARG A 69 11.38 -32.51 4.69
N ALA A 70 11.53 -33.78 5.05
CA ALA A 70 11.12 -34.36 6.34
C ALA A 70 12.00 -33.96 7.55
N HIS A 71 12.76 -32.85 7.49
CA HIS A 71 13.73 -32.53 8.57
C HIS A 71 14.03 -31.04 8.78
N VAL A 72 13.15 -30.13 8.36
CA VAL A 72 13.30 -28.71 8.70
C VAL A 72 11.93 -28.17 9.09
N SER A 73 11.80 -27.70 10.33
CA SER A 73 10.66 -26.95 10.82
C SER A 73 10.57 -25.61 10.07
N SER A 74 10.04 -25.61 8.84
CA SER A 74 9.88 -24.36 8.09
C SER A 74 8.70 -23.57 8.70
N SER A 75 9.06 -22.52 9.42
CA SER A 75 8.13 -21.50 9.87
C SER A 75 7.41 -20.90 8.66
N ARG A 76 6.12 -20.59 8.82
CA ARG A 76 5.30 -19.92 7.81
C ARG A 76 6.06 -18.75 7.19
N LYS A 77 6.43 -18.85 5.92
CA LYS A 77 7.13 -17.78 5.21
C LYS A 77 6.10 -16.82 4.61
N GLU A 78 5.90 -15.71 5.29
CA GLU A 78 5.17 -14.56 4.75
C GLU A 78 6.15 -13.51 4.28
N ILE A 79 6.02 -13.08 3.03
CA ILE A 79 6.82 -11.99 2.45
C ILE A 79 5.84 -10.87 2.12
N THR A 80 6.11 -9.67 2.63
CA THR A 80 5.28 -8.48 2.34
C THR A 80 6.16 -7.40 1.75
N ASP A 81 5.83 -6.95 0.54
CA ASP A 81 6.53 -5.89 -0.17
C ASP A 81 5.60 -4.70 -0.40
N ILE A 82 6.12 -3.48 -0.29
CA ILE A 82 5.39 -2.27 -0.69
C ILE A 82 5.39 -2.20 -2.22
N VAL A 83 4.20 -2.01 -2.79
CA VAL A 83 3.99 -1.84 -4.23
C VAL A 83 3.97 -0.34 -4.54
N GLY A 84 4.94 0.12 -5.32
CA GLY A 84 5.06 1.52 -5.70
C GLY A 84 5.58 2.38 -4.55
N LYS A 85 4.97 3.55 -4.35
CA LYS A 85 5.38 4.54 -3.34
C LYS A 85 4.22 4.82 -2.38
N GLU A 86 4.54 5.04 -1.10
CA GLU A 86 3.59 5.60 -0.15
C GLU A 86 3.02 6.94 -0.65
N MET A 87 1.71 7.09 -0.51
CA MET A 87 0.98 8.30 -0.82
C MET A 87 0.73 9.08 0.47
N LEU A 88 1.20 10.33 0.50
CA LEU A 88 0.88 11.27 1.57
C LEU A 88 -0.54 11.81 1.36
N LEU A 89 -1.43 11.60 2.33
CA LEU A 89 -2.81 12.09 2.30
C LEU A 89 -2.98 13.38 3.09
N TYR A 90 -2.30 13.49 4.22
CA TYR A 90 -2.35 14.68 5.07
C TYR A 90 -1.03 14.88 5.80
N ARG A 91 -0.67 16.14 6.00
CA ARG A 91 0.43 16.58 6.85
C ARG A 91 0.00 17.84 7.57
N SER A 92 0.29 17.94 8.86
CA SER A 92 0.01 19.15 9.64
C SER A 92 0.72 20.38 9.04
N PRO A 93 0.12 21.58 9.15
CA PRO A 93 0.75 22.80 8.68
C PRO A 93 2.11 23.06 9.34
N SER A 94 3.01 23.72 8.62
CA SER A 94 4.31 24.13 9.14
C SER A 94 4.16 24.92 10.45
N GLY A 95 4.91 24.52 11.48
CA GLY A 95 4.86 25.14 12.81
C GLY A 95 3.80 24.54 13.75
N ARG A 96 3.06 23.51 13.34
CA ARG A 96 2.20 22.72 14.22
C ARG A 96 2.64 21.25 14.22
N ASP A 97 2.92 20.72 15.42
CA ASP A 97 3.31 19.31 15.59
C ASP A 97 2.16 18.36 15.27
N SER A 98 0.91 18.75 15.56
CA SER A 98 -0.28 18.00 15.23
C SER A 98 -1.52 18.88 15.21
N GLU A 99 -2.59 18.41 14.55
CA GLU A 99 -3.90 19.02 14.56
C GLU A 99 -4.91 18.13 15.29
N ALA A 100 -5.71 18.73 16.17
CA ALA A 100 -6.74 18.05 16.93
C ALA A 100 -7.99 17.84 16.07
N ILE A 101 -8.24 16.61 15.66
CA ILE A 101 -9.25 16.24 14.66
C ILE A 101 -10.29 15.31 15.26
N MET A 102 -11.56 15.73 15.18
CA MET A 102 -12.69 14.90 15.61
C MET A 102 -13.07 13.85 14.57
N LEU A 103 -13.04 14.21 13.27
CA LEU A 103 -13.44 13.34 12.17
C LEU A 103 -12.58 13.73 10.96
N MET A 104 -11.91 12.77 10.33
CA MET A 104 -11.14 13.02 9.11
C MET A 104 -11.37 11.92 8.10
N ASP A 105 -11.65 12.33 6.86
CA ASP A 105 -11.98 11.49 5.73
C ASP A 105 -11.11 11.91 4.55
N LEU A 106 -10.08 11.13 4.23
CA LEU A 106 -9.11 11.45 3.20
C LEU A 106 -9.26 10.50 2.01
N PRO A 107 -9.74 10.97 0.84
CA PRO A 107 -9.81 10.14 -0.35
C PRO A 107 -8.40 9.84 -0.88
N PHE A 108 -8.22 8.67 -1.48
CA PHE A 108 -6.98 8.28 -2.13
C PHE A 108 -7.22 7.52 -3.43
N VAL A 109 -6.24 7.60 -4.32
CA VAL A 109 -6.19 6.83 -5.58
C VAL A 109 -4.76 6.33 -5.75
N ILE A 110 -4.56 5.02 -5.69
CA ILE A 110 -3.26 4.38 -5.91
C ILE A 110 -3.29 3.66 -7.25
N PHE A 111 -2.49 4.09 -8.20
CA PHE A 111 -2.33 3.40 -9.47
C PHE A 111 -1.58 2.08 -9.28
N ILE A 112 -2.12 1.00 -9.85
CA ILE A 112 -1.45 -0.29 -9.83
C ILE A 112 -0.34 -0.23 -10.89
N PRO A 113 0.94 -0.37 -10.51
CA PRO A 113 2.03 -0.26 -11.46
C PRO A 113 1.89 -1.33 -12.55
N TYR A 114 1.91 -0.89 -13.80
CA TYR A 114 2.00 -1.77 -14.94
C TYR A 114 3.45 -2.20 -15.12
N GLY A 115 3.67 -3.52 -15.19
CA GLY A 115 4.95 -4.05 -15.66
C GLY A 115 6.18 -3.52 -14.91
N ALA A 116 6.39 -3.99 -13.68
CA ALA A 116 7.73 -4.04 -13.11
C ALA A 116 8.00 -5.48 -12.67
N ARG A 117 8.65 -6.21 -13.59
CA ARG A 117 9.42 -7.45 -13.44
C ARG A 117 9.01 -8.39 -12.31
N ARG A 118 8.62 -9.62 -12.68
CA ARG A 118 8.96 -10.80 -11.86
C ARG A 118 10.46 -10.70 -11.55
N ARG A 119 10.83 -10.84 -10.28
CA ARG A 119 12.22 -10.98 -9.82
C ARG A 119 12.88 -12.10 -10.63
N GLY A 120 13.57 -11.75 -11.72
CA GLY A 120 14.04 -12.69 -12.73
C GLY A 120 14.67 -12.05 -13.97
N ASP A 121 14.18 -10.91 -14.43
CA ASP A 121 14.82 -10.21 -15.55
C ASP A 121 15.98 -9.36 -15.04
N ARG A 122 17.21 -9.81 -15.31
CA ARG A 122 18.43 -9.01 -15.16
C ARG A 122 18.42 -7.88 -16.20
N GLU A 123 18.82 -6.69 -15.78
CA GLU A 123 19.21 -5.62 -16.70
C GLU A 123 20.37 -6.09 -17.58
N THR A 124 20.12 -6.29 -18.87
CA THR A 124 21.13 -5.98 -19.88
C THR A 124 20.98 -4.50 -20.18
N GLY A 125 21.67 -3.66 -19.40
CA GLY A 125 21.79 -2.24 -19.66
C GLY A 125 22.44 -2.03 -21.03
N ALA A 126 21.67 -1.45 -21.96
CA ALA A 126 22.18 -0.97 -23.22
C ALA A 126 23.21 0.14 -22.95
N ALA A 127 24.48 -0.14 -23.22
CA ALA A 127 25.52 0.86 -23.25
C ALA A 127 25.22 1.81 -24.42
N SER A 128 24.73 3.02 -24.11
CA SER A 128 24.77 4.15 -25.02
C SER A 128 26.22 4.51 -25.28
N LYS A 129 26.75 4.18 -26.46
CA LYS A 129 28.00 4.76 -26.96
C LYS A 129 27.78 6.26 -27.16
N SER A 130 28.42 7.08 -26.34
CA SER A 130 28.63 8.49 -26.63
C SER A 130 29.61 8.58 -27.80
N ALA A 131 29.13 9.02 -28.96
CA ALA A 131 29.98 9.59 -29.99
C ALA A 131 30.38 10.99 -29.52
N ALA A 132 31.67 11.20 -29.28
CA ALA A 132 32.27 12.50 -29.08
C ALA A 132 33.66 12.49 -29.73
N GLY A 133 33.91 13.48 -30.59
CA GLY A 133 35.24 13.92 -31.02
C GLY A 133 35.87 13.11 -32.13
#